data_AF-A0A517TEV8-F1
#
_entry.id   AF-A0A517TEV8-F1
#
_cell.length_a   1.000
_cell.length_b   1.000
_cell.length_c   1.000
_cell.angle_alpha   90.00
_cell.angle_beta   90.00
_cell.angle_gamma   90.00
#
_symmetry.space_group_name_H-M   'P 1'
#
loop_
_entity.id
_entity.type
_entity.pdbx_description
1 polymer ?
#
loop_
_entity_poly.entity_id
_entity_poly.type
_entity_poly.pdbx_seq_one_letter_code
_entity_poly.pdbx_strand_id
1 'polypeptide(L)'
;MVLLVAGMPMPTLTNIARLRIEAISFFLLLVFLSAWGVQLIWNSFAKDVEWLPRINYWRAVGVVFTWGMAFLLILTMISGARELLTPGAWEPNGWTYQLAETRDAETEEFQELLDTQREERRDRLRLLHKLLIKYAETNSGLFPNEERAKQLGGDLWRLPERGDAEFLYRDRANSSKPNDPLIVEPEVYDDPLMILVNGEIVPADYLRE
;
A
#
# COMPACT_ATOMS: atom_id res chain seq x y z
N MET A 1 13.83 1.04 -11.05
CA MET A 1 15.23 1.50 -11.24
C MET A 1 15.18 2.91 -11.81
N VAL A 2 15.48 3.91 -10.98
CA VAL A 2 15.39 5.34 -11.31
C VAL A 2 16.75 5.78 -11.87
N LEU A 3 16.77 6.29 -13.11
CA LEU A 3 17.95 6.93 -13.69
C LEU A 3 17.93 8.40 -13.30
N LEU A 4 18.85 8.80 -12.43
CA LEU A 4 19.08 10.20 -12.07
C LEU A 4 19.93 10.87 -13.16
N VAL A 5 19.33 11.78 -13.92
CA VAL A 5 20.06 12.77 -14.72
C VAL A 5 19.56 14.15 -14.28
N ALA A 6 20.47 14.94 -13.70
CA ALA A 6 20.32 16.37 -13.42
C ALA A 6 19.15 16.80 -12.49
N GLY A 7 18.95 16.12 -11.36
CA GLY A 7 18.28 16.69 -10.16
C GLY A 7 16.82 17.15 -10.29
N MET A 8 16.18 17.01 -11.45
CA MET A 8 14.76 17.27 -11.64
C MET A 8 14.00 15.94 -11.60
N PRO A 9 13.07 15.73 -10.64
CA PRO A 9 12.14 14.63 -10.73
C PRO A 9 11.26 14.87 -11.97
N MET A 10 11.55 14.21 -13.08
CA MET A 10 10.60 14.14 -14.19
C MET A 10 9.52 13.11 -13.80
N PRO A 11 8.29 13.54 -13.47
CA PRO A 11 7.21 12.60 -13.21
C PRO A 11 7.02 11.73 -14.46
N THR A 12 7.17 10.42 -14.29
CA THR A 12 7.09 9.41 -15.36
C THR A 12 5.66 9.22 -15.85
N LEU A 13 5.07 10.24 -16.50
CA LEU A 13 3.82 10.13 -17.26
C LEU A 13 3.87 9.01 -18.31
N THR A 14 5.07 8.67 -18.78
CA THR A 14 5.31 7.70 -19.84
C THR A 14 4.85 6.29 -19.49
N ASN A 15 4.93 5.87 -18.22
CA ASN A 15 4.60 4.49 -17.86
C ASN A 15 3.08 4.27 -17.81
N ILE A 16 2.34 5.19 -17.20
CA ILE A 16 0.86 5.13 -17.16
C ILE A 16 0.29 5.29 -18.56
N ALA A 17 0.81 6.24 -19.35
CA ALA A 17 0.38 6.41 -20.74
C ALA A 17 0.68 5.17 -21.59
N ARG A 18 1.87 4.56 -21.43
CA ARG A 18 2.25 3.32 -22.12
C ARG A 18 1.32 2.17 -21.76
N LEU A 19 1.04 1.95 -20.47
CA LEU A 19 0.13 0.90 -20.01
C LEU A 19 -1.28 1.10 -20.58
N ARG A 20 -1.78 2.33 -20.63
CA ARG A 20 -3.08 2.65 -21.23
C ARG A 20 -3.10 2.35 -22.73
N ILE A 21 -2.06 2.74 -23.47
CA ILE A 21 -1.96 2.46 -24.91
C ILE A 21 -1.89 0.96 -25.17
N GLU A 22 -1.13 0.22 -24.36
CA GLU A 22 -1.05 -1.24 -24.45
C GLU A 22 -2.41 -1.90 -24.19
N ALA A 23 -3.10 -1.50 -23.12
CA ALA A 23 -4.43 -1.98 -22.81
C ALA A 23 -5.45 -1.67 -23.92
N ILE A 24 -5.43 -0.45 -24.47
CA ILE A 24 -6.28 -0.06 -25.60
C ILE A 24 -5.95 -0.91 -26.84
N SER A 25 -4.67 -1.13 -27.12
CA SER A 25 -4.24 -1.93 -28.27
C SER A 25 -4.67 -3.39 -28.15
N PHE A 26 -4.49 -3.99 -26.97
CA PHE A 26 -4.94 -5.34 -26.67
C PHE A 26 -6.47 -5.46 -26.76
N PHE A 27 -7.20 -4.49 -26.21
CA PHE A 27 -8.65 -4.44 -26.30
C PHE A 27 -9.13 -4.36 -27.76
N LEU A 28 -8.53 -3.48 -28.57
CA LEU A 28 -8.86 -3.36 -29.99
C LEU A 28 -8.57 -4.66 -30.75
N LEU A 29 -7.41 -5.30 -30.49
CA LEU A 29 -7.08 -6.60 -31.07
C LEU A 29 -8.17 -7.63 -30.76
N LEU A 30 -8.61 -7.70 -29.50
CA LEU A 30 -9.63 -8.64 -29.06
C LEU A 30 -11.00 -8.35 -29.71
N VAL A 31 -11.39 -7.08 -29.84
CA VAL A 31 -12.60 -6.66 -30.56
C VAL A 31 -12.54 -7.05 -32.04
N PHE A 32 -11.40 -6.86 -32.69
CA PHE A 32 -11.24 -7.24 -34.09
C PHE A 32 -11.22 -8.77 -34.29
N LEU A 33 -10.64 -9.51 -33.35
CA LEU A 33 -10.63 -10.96 -33.35
C LEU A 33 -12.03 -11.54 -33.10
N SER A 34 -12.79 -10.94 -32.17
CA SER A 34 -14.17 -11.35 -31.90
C SER A 34 -15.10 -11.05 -33.08
N ALA A 35 -14.94 -9.90 -33.74
CA ALA A 35 -15.66 -9.58 -34.97
C ALA A 35 -15.35 -10.58 -36.09
N TRP A 36 -14.10 -11.03 -36.21
CA TRP A 36 -13.74 -12.09 -37.14
C TRP A 36 -14.44 -13.41 -36.79
N GLY A 37 -14.47 -13.79 -35.51
CA GLY A 37 -15.21 -14.95 -35.03
C GLY A 37 -16.70 -14.88 -35.36
N VAL A 38 -17.35 -13.74 -35.08
CA VAL A 38 -18.76 -13.49 -35.42
C VAL A 38 -18.99 -13.60 -36.92
N GLN A 39 -18.09 -13.06 -37.75
CA GLN A 39 -18.18 -13.18 -39.20
C GLN A 39 -18.14 -14.64 -39.66
N LEU A 40 -17.20 -15.44 -39.12
CA LEU A 40 -17.06 -16.85 -39.47
C LEU A 40 -18.30 -17.65 -39.07
N ILE A 41 -18.78 -17.44 -37.85
CA ILE A 41 -19.96 -18.13 -37.32
C ILE A 41 -21.20 -17.75 -38.16
N TRP A 42 -21.44 -16.46 -38.37
CA TRP A 42 -22.57 -15.98 -39.16
C TRP A 42 -22.56 -16.52 -40.58
N ASN A 43 -21.40 -16.46 -41.25
CA ASN A 43 -21.28 -16.97 -42.61
C ASN A 43 -21.30 -18.50 -42.69
N SER A 44 -21.02 -19.21 -41.59
CA SER A 44 -21.24 -20.65 -41.49
C SER A 44 -22.74 -20.95 -41.44
N PHE A 45 -23.48 -20.29 -40.55
CA PHE A 45 -24.94 -20.44 -40.45
C PHE A 45 -25.68 -20.00 -41.72
N ALA A 46 -25.19 -18.96 -42.40
CA ALA A 46 -25.76 -18.51 -43.67
C ALA A 46 -25.64 -19.54 -44.81
N LYS A 47 -24.88 -20.63 -44.63
CA LYS A 47 -24.87 -21.76 -45.58
C LYS A 47 -26.10 -22.64 -45.43
N ASP A 48 -26.58 -22.81 -44.20
CA ASP A 48 -27.70 -23.69 -43.87
C ASP A 48 -29.05 -22.98 -43.92
N VAL A 49 -29.03 -21.64 -44.01
CA VAL A 49 -30.22 -20.78 -43.99
C VAL A 49 -30.24 -19.89 -45.23
N GLU A 50 -31.07 -20.23 -46.21
CA GLU A 50 -31.11 -19.58 -47.53
C GLU A 50 -31.46 -18.07 -47.49
N TRP A 51 -32.17 -17.61 -46.47
CA TRP A 51 -32.57 -16.19 -46.35
C TRP A 51 -31.54 -15.31 -45.63
N LEU A 52 -30.51 -15.89 -45.01
CA LEU A 52 -29.58 -15.13 -44.18
C LEU A 52 -28.51 -14.43 -45.05
N PRO A 53 -28.40 -13.08 -45.00
CA PRO A 53 -27.42 -12.38 -45.80
C PRO A 53 -26.00 -12.65 -45.30
N ARG A 54 -25.07 -12.90 -46.23
CA ARG A 54 -23.64 -12.97 -45.90
C ARG A 54 -23.13 -11.59 -45.46
N ILE A 55 -22.37 -11.57 -44.38
CA ILE A 55 -21.81 -10.33 -43.84
C ILE A 55 -20.32 -10.21 -44.18
N ASN A 56 -19.92 -8.99 -44.54
CA ASN A 56 -18.51 -8.62 -44.67
C ASN A 56 -17.93 -8.30 -43.28
N TYR A 57 -16.60 -8.24 -43.18
CA TYR A 57 -15.90 -8.01 -41.92
C TYR A 57 -16.36 -6.72 -41.22
N TRP A 58 -16.54 -5.63 -41.97
CA TRP A 58 -17.01 -4.35 -41.44
C TRP A 58 -18.41 -4.41 -40.83
N ARG A 59 -19.33 -5.18 -41.42
CA ARG A 59 -20.64 -5.43 -40.82
C ARG A 59 -20.52 -6.23 -39.52
N ALA A 60 -19.64 -7.22 -39.46
CA ALA A 60 -19.39 -7.97 -38.23
C ALA A 60 -18.81 -7.09 -37.11
N VAL A 61 -17.87 -6.20 -37.44
CA VAL A 61 -17.37 -5.16 -36.50
C VAL A 61 -18.52 -4.27 -36.02
N GLY A 62 -19.39 -3.81 -36.92
CA GLY A 62 -20.55 -3.02 -36.57
C GLY A 62 -21.52 -3.74 -35.62
N VAL A 63 -21.76 -5.04 -35.85
CA VAL A 63 -22.59 -5.89 -34.97
C VAL A 63 -21.95 -5.99 -33.58
N VAL A 64 -20.67 -6.37 -33.49
CA VAL A 64 -19.96 -6.48 -32.20
C VAL A 64 -19.95 -5.15 -31.45
N PHE A 65 -19.71 -4.05 -32.14
CA PHE A 65 -19.69 -2.71 -31.55
C PHE A 65 -21.08 -2.29 -31.04
N THR A 66 -22.13 -2.49 -31.85
CA THR A 66 -23.51 -2.16 -31.46
C THR A 66 -23.94 -2.97 -30.25
N TRP A 67 -23.61 -4.27 -30.24
CA TRP A 67 -23.91 -5.15 -29.12
C TRP A 67 -23.14 -4.72 -27.88
N GLY A 68 -21.83 -4.45 -28.00
CA GLY A 68 -21.02 -3.92 -26.90
C GLY A 68 -21.57 -2.63 -26.30
N MET A 69 -22.02 -1.68 -27.12
CA MET A 69 -22.67 -0.45 -26.66
C MET A 69 -23.99 -0.72 -25.94
N ALA A 70 -24.82 -1.63 -26.43
CA ALA A 70 -26.06 -2.01 -25.77
C ALA A 70 -25.80 -2.64 -24.39
N PHE A 71 -24.79 -3.51 -24.28
CA PHE A 71 -24.37 -4.08 -23.00
C PHE A 71 -23.83 -3.03 -22.06
N LEU A 72 -23.01 -2.10 -22.54
CA LEU A 72 -22.50 -0.99 -21.74
C LEU A 72 -23.64 -0.16 -21.18
N LEU A 73 -24.65 0.17 -21.99
CA LEU A 73 -25.84 0.89 -21.54
C LEU A 73 -26.57 0.11 -20.45
N ILE A 74 -26.86 -1.17 -20.68
CA ILE A 74 -27.57 -2.02 -19.70
C ILE A 74 -26.79 -2.12 -18.38
N LEU A 75 -25.48 -2.39 -18.44
CA LEU A 75 -24.63 -2.47 -17.26
C LEU A 75 -24.59 -1.14 -16.49
N THR A 76 -24.53 -0.03 -17.22
CA THR A 76 -24.59 1.32 -16.62
C THR A 76 -25.92 1.55 -15.92
N MET A 77 -27.04 1.13 -16.53
CA MET A 77 -28.37 1.25 -15.91
C MET A 77 -28.53 0.34 -14.69
N ILE A 78 -27.97 -0.87 -14.71
CA ILE A 78 -27.99 -1.78 -13.55
C ILE A 78 -27.16 -1.19 -12.40
N SER A 79 -25.98 -0.64 -12.70
CA SER A 79 -25.14 0.05 -11.70
C SER A 79 -25.87 1.27 -11.12
N GLY A 80 -26.47 2.11 -11.98
CA GLY A 80 -27.24 3.27 -11.55
C GLY A 80 -28.47 2.89 -10.71
N ALA A 81 -29.16 1.78 -11.05
CA ALA A 81 -30.27 1.29 -10.24
C ALA A 81 -29.80 0.80 -8.86
N ARG A 82 -28.62 0.16 -8.76
CA ARG A 82 -28.03 -0.24 -7.48
C ARG A 82 -27.72 0.99 -6.61
N GLU A 83 -27.18 2.05 -7.20
CA GLU A 83 -26.91 3.32 -6.52
C GLU A 83 -28.20 3.98 -6.00
N LEU A 84 -29.31 3.90 -6.75
CA LEU A 84 -30.61 4.41 -6.29
C LEU A 84 -31.22 3.58 -5.15
N LEU A 85 -30.89 2.28 -5.07
CA LEU A 85 -31.44 1.37 -4.05
C LEU A 85 -30.63 1.33 -2.75
N THR A 86 -29.45 1.97 -2.70
CA THR A 86 -28.62 2.07 -1.48
C THR A 86 -28.47 3.54 -1.06
N PRO A 87 -29.53 4.16 -0.51
CA PRO A 87 -29.44 5.52 0.00
C PRO A 87 -28.37 5.57 1.10
N GLY A 88 -27.40 6.48 0.97
CA GLY A 88 -26.27 6.63 1.90
C GLY A 88 -24.97 5.93 1.49
N ALA A 89 -24.93 5.22 0.36
CA ALA A 89 -23.70 4.54 -0.08
C ALA A 89 -22.55 5.49 -0.46
N TRP A 90 -22.86 6.74 -0.82
CA TRP A 90 -21.87 7.73 -1.23
C TRP A 90 -21.69 8.79 -0.15
N GLU A 91 -20.49 8.88 0.41
CA GLU A 91 -20.11 9.95 1.32
C GLU A 91 -19.19 10.96 0.63
N PRO A 92 -19.33 12.26 0.93
CA PRO A 92 -18.39 13.27 0.44
C PRO A 92 -17.00 13.03 1.06
N ASN A 93 -15.99 12.79 0.23
CA ASN A 93 -14.57 12.72 0.60
C ASN A 93 -13.81 13.87 -0.08
N GLY A 94 -13.70 14.99 0.61
CA GLY A 94 -13.05 16.20 0.09
C GLY A 94 -13.79 16.78 -1.12
N TRP A 95 -13.16 16.73 -2.30
CA TRP A 95 -13.72 17.22 -3.57
C TRP A 95 -14.43 16.15 -4.41
N THR A 96 -14.40 14.90 -3.93
CA THR A 96 -14.94 13.73 -4.63
C THR A 96 -15.94 12.98 -3.74
N TYR A 97 -16.68 12.06 -4.32
CA TYR A 97 -17.54 11.12 -3.58
C TYR A 97 -16.86 9.75 -3.56
N GLN A 98 -16.88 9.06 -2.43
CA GLN A 98 -16.38 7.70 -2.29
C GLN A 98 -17.49 6.82 -1.68
N LEU A 99 -17.46 5.52 -2.00
CA LEU A 99 -18.36 4.57 -1.35
C LEU A 99 -17.96 4.43 0.14
N ALA A 100 -18.95 4.49 1.03
CA ALA A 100 -18.72 4.36 2.48
C ALA A 100 -17.99 3.04 2.83
N GLU A 101 -18.41 1.92 2.22
CA GLU A 101 -17.81 0.60 2.44
C GLU A 101 -16.32 0.52 2.04
N THR A 102 -15.93 1.25 0.98
CA THR A 102 -14.52 1.30 0.55
C THR A 102 -13.67 2.10 1.52
N ARG A 103 -14.22 3.19 2.08
CA ARG A 103 -13.52 3.98 3.09
C ARG A 103 -13.27 3.16 4.36
N ASP A 104 -14.27 2.42 4.83
CA ASP A 104 -14.13 1.61 6.04
C ASP A 104 -13.10 0.49 5.84
N ALA A 105 -13.16 -0.25 4.73
CA ALA A 105 -12.20 -1.31 4.43
C ALA A 105 -10.75 -0.79 4.25
N GLU A 106 -10.56 0.31 3.51
CA GLU A 106 -9.23 0.93 3.34
C GLU A 106 -8.68 1.47 4.66
N THR A 107 -9.56 1.99 5.54
CA THR A 107 -9.17 2.49 6.85
C THR A 107 -8.77 1.34 7.78
N GLU A 108 -9.52 0.25 7.78
CA GLU A 108 -9.21 -0.95 8.58
C GLU A 108 -7.89 -1.60 8.15
N GLU A 109 -7.67 -1.79 6.84
CA GLU A 109 -6.42 -2.38 6.33
C GLU A 109 -5.21 -1.49 6.64
N PHE A 110 -5.35 -0.16 6.49
CA PHE A 110 -4.30 0.77 6.85
C PHE A 110 -4.01 0.77 8.36
N GLN A 111 -5.05 0.68 9.19
CA GLN A 111 -4.92 0.62 10.64
C GLN A 111 -4.23 -0.68 11.10
N GLU A 112 -4.59 -1.82 10.52
CA GLU A 112 -3.96 -3.12 10.82
C GLU A 112 -2.47 -3.13 10.45
N LEU A 113 -2.11 -2.50 9.33
CA LEU A 113 -0.71 -2.30 8.94
C LEU A 113 0.04 -1.45 9.97
N LEU A 114 -0.53 -0.31 10.38
CA LEU A 114 0.08 0.57 11.40
C LEU A 114 0.25 -0.15 12.75
N ASP A 115 -0.72 -0.95 13.16
CA ASP A 115 -0.66 -1.69 14.41
C ASP A 115 0.41 -2.79 14.37
N THR A 116 0.52 -3.50 13.25
CA THR A 116 1.59 -4.50 13.02
C THR A 116 2.98 -3.85 13.11
N GLN A 117 3.15 -2.71 12.44
CA GLN A 117 4.38 -1.93 12.46
C GLN A 117 4.75 -1.45 13.87
N ARG A 118 3.76 -0.98 14.64
CA ARG A 118 3.94 -0.56 16.02
C ARG A 118 4.39 -1.73 16.90
N GLU A 119 3.83 -2.92 16.75
CA GLU A 119 4.27 -4.10 17.51
C GLU A 119 5.69 -4.55 17.14
N GLU A 120 6.08 -4.51 15.85
CA GLU A 120 7.47 -4.79 15.45
C GLU A 120 8.48 -3.82 16.08
N ARG A 121 8.15 -2.52 16.12
CA ARG A 121 8.96 -1.49 16.81
C ARG A 121 9.13 -1.83 18.29
N ARG A 122 8.04 -2.17 18.98
CA ARG A 122 8.06 -2.56 20.41
C ARG A 122 8.91 -3.78 20.67
N ASP A 123 8.82 -4.79 19.81
CA ASP A 123 9.62 -6.01 19.94
C ASP A 123 11.12 -5.74 19.76
N ARG A 124 11.50 -4.86 18.83
CA ARG A 124 12.91 -4.43 18.69
C ARG A 124 13.41 -3.69 19.94
N LEU A 125 12.61 -2.76 20.48
CA LEU A 125 12.95 -2.08 21.74
C LEU A 125 13.15 -3.07 22.89
N ARG A 126 12.25 -4.06 23.04
CA ARG A 126 12.37 -5.13 24.05
C ARG A 126 13.65 -5.95 23.86
N LEU A 127 14.01 -6.29 22.63
CA LEU A 127 15.22 -7.05 22.33
C LEU A 127 16.48 -6.25 22.64
N LEU A 128 16.55 -4.99 22.22
CA LEU A 128 17.66 -4.09 22.53
C LEU A 128 17.81 -3.89 24.05
N HIS A 129 16.71 -3.67 24.77
CA HIS A 129 16.71 -3.56 26.22
C HIS A 129 17.29 -4.81 26.89
N LYS A 130 16.81 -6.01 26.51
CA LYS A 130 17.35 -7.28 27.04
C LYS A 130 18.86 -7.42 26.80
N LEU A 131 19.37 -7.01 25.63
CA LEU A 131 20.80 -7.05 25.33
C LEU A 131 21.60 -6.10 26.23
N LEU A 132 21.10 -4.89 26.44
CA LEU A 132 21.75 -3.88 27.29
C LEU A 132 21.73 -4.27 28.77
N ILE A 133 20.63 -4.84 29.27
CA ILE A 133 20.55 -5.34 30.65
C ILE A 133 21.53 -6.49 30.86
N LYS A 134 21.56 -7.47 29.95
CA LYS A 134 22.51 -8.59 30.02
C LYS A 134 23.97 -8.12 30.03
N TYR A 135 24.27 -7.06 29.27
CA TYR A 135 25.59 -6.43 29.33
C TYR A 135 25.87 -5.80 30.69
N ALA A 136 24.92 -5.04 31.24
CA ALA A 136 25.06 -4.38 32.53
C ALA A 136 25.26 -5.40 33.67
N GLU A 137 24.52 -6.53 33.65
CA GLU A 137 24.70 -7.63 34.61
C GLU A 137 26.14 -8.18 34.62
N THR A 138 26.79 -8.22 33.46
CA THR A 138 28.17 -8.73 33.32
C THR A 138 29.22 -7.66 33.65
N ASN A 139 28.87 -6.37 33.55
CA ASN A 139 29.79 -5.23 33.67
C ASN A 139 29.47 -4.37 34.90
N SER A 140 29.24 -5.01 36.05
CA SER A 140 29.05 -4.33 37.35
C SER A 140 27.92 -3.30 37.38
N GLY A 141 26.84 -3.55 36.62
CA GLY A 141 25.68 -2.68 36.53
C GLY A 141 25.86 -1.44 35.65
N LEU A 142 26.96 -1.37 34.88
CA LEU A 142 27.22 -0.27 33.96
C LEU A 142 26.76 -0.61 32.54
N PHE A 143 25.98 0.28 31.94
CA PHE A 143 25.60 0.19 30.55
C PHE A 143 26.81 0.46 29.62
N PRO A 144 26.80 -0.08 28.38
CA PRO A 144 27.85 0.19 27.41
C PRO A 144 27.81 1.63 26.92
N ASN A 145 28.95 2.18 26.49
CA ASN A 145 28.96 3.46 25.79
C ASN A 145 28.25 3.37 24.42
N GLU A 146 27.96 4.51 23.79
CA GLU A 146 27.19 4.53 22.53
C GLU A 146 27.79 3.66 21.43
N GLU A 147 29.10 3.72 21.20
CA GLU A 147 29.77 2.91 20.18
C GLU A 147 29.62 1.41 20.45
N ARG A 148 29.78 1.00 21.72
CA ARG A 148 29.67 -0.40 22.11
C ARG A 148 28.23 -0.89 22.09
N ALA A 149 27.27 -0.04 22.44
CA ALA A 149 25.85 -0.32 22.34
C ALA A 149 25.44 -0.61 20.88
N LYS A 150 25.88 0.23 19.94
CA LYS A 150 25.66 0.03 18.49
C LYS A 150 26.26 -1.28 17.99
N GLN A 151 27.47 -1.63 18.42
CA GLN A 151 28.10 -2.91 18.08
C GLN A 151 27.34 -4.14 18.63
N LEU A 152 26.76 -4.04 19.84
CA LEU A 152 26.01 -5.13 20.47
C LEU A 152 24.68 -5.44 19.77
N GLY A 153 23.99 -4.40 19.30
CA GLY A 153 22.67 -4.55 18.66
C GLY A 153 22.73 -4.73 17.15
N GLY A 154 23.78 -4.27 16.46
CA GLY A 154 23.90 -4.37 15.02
C GLY A 154 22.67 -3.82 14.29
N ASP A 155 22.04 -4.65 13.45
CA ASP A 155 20.84 -4.28 12.68
C ASP A 155 19.60 -4.02 13.55
N LEU A 156 19.58 -4.44 14.82
CA LEU A 156 18.46 -4.15 15.74
C LEU A 156 18.29 -2.66 16.02
N TRP A 157 19.35 -1.87 15.85
CA TRP A 157 19.29 -0.41 15.99
C TRP A 157 18.58 0.29 14.84
N ARG A 158 18.37 -0.39 13.71
CA ARG A 158 17.63 0.20 12.58
C ARG A 158 16.14 0.07 12.79
N LEU A 159 15.39 1.05 12.31
CA LEU A 159 13.94 0.97 12.27
C LEU A 159 13.49 0.03 11.11
N PRO A 160 12.40 -0.74 11.26
CA PRO A 160 11.97 -1.72 10.26
C PRO A 160 11.63 -1.13 8.89
N GLU A 161 11.05 0.07 8.86
CA GLU A 161 10.47 0.66 7.64
C GLU A 161 11.33 1.74 6.99
N ARG A 162 11.99 2.58 7.81
CA ARG A 162 12.85 3.64 7.32
C ARG A 162 14.29 3.20 7.48
N GLY A 163 14.83 2.62 6.40
CA GLY A 163 16.13 1.96 6.39
C GLY A 163 17.32 2.82 6.85
N ASP A 164 17.17 4.14 6.86
CA ASP A 164 18.21 5.08 7.31
C ASP A 164 17.97 5.63 8.73
N ALA A 165 16.82 5.35 9.35
CA ALA A 165 16.50 5.83 10.69
C ALA A 165 16.89 4.78 11.73
N GLU A 166 17.53 5.23 12.81
CA GLU A 166 18.02 4.38 13.89
C GLU A 166 17.43 4.81 15.23
N PHE A 167 17.26 3.85 16.13
CA PHE A 167 16.97 4.12 17.53
C PHE A 167 18.12 4.90 18.18
N LEU A 168 17.80 5.87 19.02
CA LEU A 168 18.77 6.71 19.71
C LEU A 168 19.09 6.10 21.08
N TYR A 169 20.36 5.80 21.31
CA TYR A 169 20.84 5.31 22.60
C TYR A 169 21.19 6.48 23.54
N ARG A 170 20.78 6.40 24.81
CA ARG A 170 21.09 7.42 25.82
C ARG A 170 22.20 6.93 26.77
N ASP A 171 23.44 7.26 26.43
CA ASP A 171 24.66 6.87 27.16
C ASP A 171 24.73 7.38 28.63
N ARG A 172 23.83 8.30 29.03
CA ARG A 172 23.77 8.81 30.41
C ARG A 172 22.73 8.13 31.30
N ALA A 173 22.07 7.08 30.81
CA ALA A 173 21.08 6.35 31.61
C ALA A 173 21.74 5.71 32.83
N ASN A 174 21.30 6.09 34.02
CA ASN A 174 21.80 5.49 35.26
C ASN A 174 21.00 4.24 35.60
N SER A 175 21.65 3.07 35.71
CA SER A 175 21.00 1.81 36.10
C SER A 175 20.30 1.88 37.47
N SER A 176 20.68 2.84 38.31
CA SER A 176 20.02 3.11 39.60
C SER A 176 18.73 3.93 39.48
N LYS A 177 18.41 4.46 38.30
CA LYS A 177 17.20 5.25 38.02
C LYS A 177 16.29 4.48 37.06
N PRO A 178 15.30 3.72 37.56
CA PRO A 178 14.49 2.83 36.73
C PRO A 178 13.67 3.55 35.65
N ASN A 179 13.36 4.83 35.85
CA ASN A 179 12.55 5.64 34.93
C ASN A 179 13.40 6.50 33.97
N ASP A 180 14.72 6.33 33.94
CA ASP A 180 15.58 7.03 32.98
C ASP A 180 15.38 6.38 31.60
N PRO A 181 15.16 7.15 30.52
CA PRO A 181 15.03 6.59 29.19
C PRO A 181 16.38 6.06 28.71
N LEU A 182 16.36 4.83 28.20
CA LEU A 182 17.55 4.11 27.75
C LEU A 182 17.69 4.14 26.24
N ILE A 183 16.58 3.90 25.53
CA ILE A 183 16.50 3.95 24.06
C ILE A 183 15.28 4.76 23.68
N VAL A 184 15.44 5.67 22.72
CA VAL A 184 14.40 6.59 22.26
C VAL A 184 14.27 6.48 20.76
N GLU A 185 13.04 6.37 20.26
CA GLU A 185 12.77 6.50 18.83
C GLU A 185 12.93 7.96 18.38
N PRO A 186 13.52 8.22 17.20
CA PRO A 186 13.56 9.55 16.64
C PRO A 186 12.13 10.04 16.32
N GLU A 187 11.89 11.36 16.34
CA GLU A 187 10.59 12.01 16.02
C GLU A 187 10.26 11.91 14.51
N VAL A 188 10.23 10.69 14.00
CA VAL A 188 9.99 10.31 12.61
C VAL A 188 8.56 9.78 12.44
N TYR A 189 7.98 9.29 13.55
CA TYR A 189 6.62 8.82 13.69
C TYR A 189 5.80 9.84 14.48
N ASP A 190 4.48 9.86 14.27
CA ASP A 190 3.55 10.70 15.04
C ASP A 190 3.43 10.24 16.51
N ASP A 191 3.84 9.00 16.79
CA ASP A 191 3.79 8.33 18.09
C ASP A 191 5.17 7.73 18.48
N PRO A 192 6.21 8.55 18.70
CA PRO A 192 7.53 8.03 19.02
C PRO A 192 7.51 7.27 20.35
N LEU A 193 8.13 6.09 20.39
CA LEU A 193 8.24 5.26 21.58
C LEU A 193 9.61 5.42 22.23
N MET A 194 9.68 5.20 23.54
CA MET A 194 10.94 5.01 24.25
C MET A 194 10.83 3.86 25.24
N ILE A 195 11.96 3.22 25.54
CA ILE A 195 12.05 2.22 26.60
C ILE A 195 12.90 2.75 27.75
N LEU A 196 12.37 2.57 28.96
CA LEU A 196 13.01 2.96 30.20
C LEU A 196 13.96 1.87 30.71
N VAL A 197 14.81 2.20 31.67
CA VAL A 197 15.73 1.23 32.30
C VAL A 197 14.98 0.04 32.90
N ASN A 198 13.79 0.26 33.47
CA ASN A 198 12.93 -0.81 34.03
C ASN A 198 12.30 -1.75 32.96
N GLY A 199 12.44 -1.45 31.66
CA GLY A 199 11.88 -2.23 30.55
C GLY A 199 10.46 -1.82 30.13
N GLU A 200 9.89 -0.79 30.75
CA GLU A 200 8.61 -0.23 30.35
C GLU A 200 8.76 0.59 29.07
N ILE A 201 7.86 0.35 28.11
CA ILE A 201 7.78 1.12 26.86
C ILE A 201 6.70 2.17 27.03
N VAL A 202 7.08 3.43 26.90
CA VAL A 202 6.19 4.58 27.04
C VAL A 202 6.30 5.49 25.80
N PRO A 203 5.26 6.29 25.51
CA PRO A 203 5.34 7.37 24.53
C PRO A 203 6.47 8.35 24.89
N ALA A 204 7.23 8.84 23.91
CA ALA A 204 8.43 9.67 24.17
C ALA A 204 8.11 11.06 24.77
N ASP A 205 6.86 11.52 24.65
CA ASP A 205 6.31 12.71 25.29
C ASP A 205 6.06 12.55 26.80
N TYR A 206 6.09 11.32 27.33
CA TYR A 206 5.86 11.01 28.76
C TYR A 206 6.83 11.71 29.74
N LEU A 207 8.01 12.16 29.28
CA LEU A 207 9.00 12.85 30.12
C LEU A 207 9.00 14.39 29.94
N ARG A 208 8.07 14.95 29.16
CA ARG A 208 7.91 16.41 29.02
C ARG A 208 6.94 17.03 30.04
N GLU A 209 6.30 16.22 30.88
CA GLU A 209 5.46 16.62 32.02
C GLU A 209 6.24 16.55 33.34
#